data_AF-I7CRA4-F1
#
_entry.id   AF-I7CRA4-F1
#
_cell.length_a   1.000
_cell.length_b   1.000
_cell.length_c   1.000
_cell.angle_alpha   90.00
_cell.angle_beta   90.00
_cell.angle_gamma   90.00
#
_symmetry.space_group_name_H-M   'P 1'
#
loop_
_entity.id
_entity.type
_entity.pdbx_description
1 polymer ?
#
loop_
_entity_poly.entity_id
_entity_poly.type
_entity_poly.pdbx_seq_one_letter_code
_entity_poly.pdbx_strand_id
1 'polypeptide(L)'
;MGHRALVAYRRPDRLYDLRYSHWGGETLSLADEITATTPLADGAVQGPLLADSITLERILRDHLEPCVHEAFFLVAPADDYGVEAYRVCWLEWGDGRDGGRGALVPTRPADEGTIRVWFRATKTALGDVIEMGALSRRTAQAYLEARVCEERDGIPYTYGESPGGETTYTPTPDHWFADARRERDESTDEELDFEE
;
A
#
# COMPACT_ATOMS: atom_id res chain seq x y z
N MET A 1 7.43 -14.92 0.66
CA MET A 1 6.89 -13.70 0.02
C MET A 1 7.16 -13.84 -1.47
N GLY A 2 6.17 -13.56 -2.32
CA GLY A 2 6.44 -13.42 -3.74
C GLY A 2 6.80 -11.96 -3.94
N HIS A 3 8.03 -11.66 -4.34
CA HIS A 3 8.47 -10.29 -4.58
C HIS A 3 7.92 -9.79 -5.92
N ARG A 4 6.59 -9.76 -6.02
CA ARG A 4 5.85 -9.57 -7.27
C ARG A 4 5.85 -8.11 -7.64
N ALA A 5 6.05 -7.85 -8.92
CA ALA A 5 6.02 -6.50 -9.47
C ALA A 5 5.23 -6.43 -10.77
N LEU A 6 4.67 -5.26 -11.04
CA LEU A 6 4.13 -4.90 -12.34
C LEU A 6 5.07 -3.94 -13.05
N VAL A 7 5.22 -4.12 -14.36
CA VAL A 7 6.09 -3.30 -15.21
C VAL A 7 5.27 -2.78 -16.38
N ALA A 8 5.13 -1.46 -16.49
CA ALA A 8 4.31 -0.80 -17.49
C ALA A 8 5.19 -0.05 -18.48
N TYR A 9 5.19 -0.51 -19.74
CA TYR A 9 5.96 0.09 -20.83
C TYR A 9 5.12 1.14 -21.54
N ARG A 10 5.58 2.39 -21.52
CA ARG A 10 4.88 3.50 -22.15
C ARG A 10 4.96 3.40 -23.67
N ARG A 11 3.81 3.53 -24.31
CA ARG A 11 3.65 3.60 -25.76
C ARG A 11 3.67 5.06 -26.26
N PRO A 12 3.88 5.28 -27.57
CA PRO A 12 3.86 6.64 -28.15
C PRO A 12 2.53 7.39 -27.97
N ASP A 13 1.41 6.67 -27.84
CA ASP A 13 0.07 7.21 -27.59
C ASP A 13 -0.18 7.56 -26.11
N ARG A 14 0.84 7.44 -25.24
CA ARG A 14 0.81 7.65 -23.79
C ARG A 14 0.02 6.59 -23.01
N LEU A 15 -0.37 5.49 -23.64
CA LEU A 15 -0.89 4.30 -22.97
C LEU A 15 0.25 3.37 -22.58
N TYR A 16 -0.08 2.29 -21.88
CA TYR A 16 0.90 1.36 -21.34
C TYR A 16 0.59 -0.08 -21.71
N ASP A 17 1.64 -0.82 -22.02
CA ASP A 17 1.63 -2.28 -22.09
C ASP A 17 2.12 -2.83 -20.74
N LEU A 18 1.26 -3.58 -20.07
CA LEU A 18 1.48 -4.05 -18.70
C LEU A 18 2.03 -5.47 -18.69
N ARG A 19 3.07 -5.69 -17.90
CA ARG A 19 3.78 -6.97 -17.74
C ARG A 19 3.98 -7.31 -16.27
N TYR A 20 4.32 -8.56 -16.02
CA TYR A 20 4.55 -9.10 -14.69
C TYR A 20 6.02 -9.47 -14.48
N SER A 21 6.50 -9.31 -13.25
CA SER A 21 7.75 -9.91 -12.76
C SER A 21 7.50 -10.59 -11.42
N HIS A 22 7.99 -11.83 -11.27
CA HIS A 22 7.78 -12.59 -10.03
C HIS A 22 8.70 -12.16 -8.88
N TRP A 23 9.90 -11.67 -9.20
CA TRP A 23 10.95 -11.31 -8.24
C TRP A 23 11.35 -9.83 -8.29
N GLY A 24 10.75 -9.04 -9.18
CA GLY A 24 11.10 -7.62 -9.39
C GLY A 24 10.85 -6.69 -8.19
N GLY A 25 10.15 -7.14 -7.15
CA GLY A 25 9.84 -6.35 -5.96
C GLY A 25 10.85 -6.47 -4.81
N GLU A 26 11.91 -7.28 -4.95
CA GLU A 26 12.81 -7.60 -3.84
C GLU A 26 13.78 -6.45 -3.53
N THR A 27 14.43 -5.95 -4.58
CA THR A 27 15.52 -4.95 -4.51
C THR A 27 15.31 -3.75 -5.43
N LEU A 28 14.24 -3.78 -6.24
CA LEU A 28 13.98 -2.85 -7.33
C LEU A 28 15.07 -2.82 -8.44
N SER A 29 15.89 -3.88 -8.56
CA SER A 29 16.98 -3.93 -9.54
C SER A 29 16.54 -3.82 -11.00
N LEU A 30 15.26 -4.09 -11.31
CA LEU A 30 14.70 -3.87 -12.64
C LEU A 30 14.85 -2.43 -13.14
N ALA A 31 15.01 -1.45 -12.24
CA ALA A 31 15.31 -0.07 -12.61
C ALA A 31 16.65 0.08 -13.37
N ASP A 32 17.61 -0.80 -13.06
CA ASP A 32 18.95 -0.80 -13.67
C ASP A 32 19.10 -1.89 -14.76
N GLU A 33 18.32 -2.98 -14.67
CA GLU A 33 18.41 -4.13 -15.57
C GLU A 33 17.63 -3.97 -16.89
N ILE A 34 16.57 -3.13 -16.89
CA ILE A 34 15.80 -2.82 -18.09
C ILE A 34 16.55 -1.77 -18.89
N THR A 35 17.02 -2.14 -20.08
CA THR A 35 17.74 -1.25 -20.99
C THR A 35 17.28 -1.45 -22.43
N ALA A 36 17.73 -0.60 -23.36
CA ALA A 36 17.47 -0.79 -24.78
C ALA A 36 17.96 -2.15 -25.33
N THR A 37 19.03 -2.72 -24.76
CA THR A 37 19.57 -4.03 -25.16
C THR A 37 18.94 -5.19 -24.40
N THR A 38 18.42 -4.93 -23.20
CA THR A 38 17.76 -5.92 -22.32
C THR A 38 16.36 -5.42 -21.94
N PRO A 39 15.44 -5.25 -22.91
CA PRO A 39 14.17 -4.57 -22.68
C PRO A 39 13.26 -5.31 -21.68
N LEU A 40 13.51 -6.59 -21.45
CA LEU A 40 12.79 -7.43 -20.48
C LEU A 40 13.69 -7.91 -19.33
N ALA A 41 14.82 -7.22 -19.07
CA ALA A 41 15.78 -7.56 -18.03
C ALA A 41 16.18 -9.05 -18.06
N ASP A 42 16.64 -9.53 -19.22
CA ASP A 42 17.05 -10.92 -19.45
C ASP A 42 16.01 -11.98 -19.03
N GLY A 43 14.72 -11.63 -19.15
CA GLY A 43 13.60 -12.52 -18.84
C GLY A 43 13.09 -12.40 -17.41
N ALA A 44 13.66 -11.51 -16.58
CA ALA A 44 13.11 -11.17 -15.27
C ALA A 44 11.72 -10.50 -15.39
N VAL A 45 11.45 -9.82 -16.51
CA VAL A 45 10.12 -9.38 -16.92
C VAL A 45 9.51 -10.38 -17.89
N GLN A 46 8.28 -10.82 -17.62
CA GLN A 46 7.61 -11.82 -18.45
C GLN A 46 7.27 -11.28 -19.85
N GLY A 47 7.45 -12.16 -20.85
CA GLY A 47 7.18 -11.89 -22.26
C GLY A 47 5.69 -11.70 -22.63
N PRO A 48 4.73 -12.41 -22.02
CA PRO A 48 3.31 -12.14 -22.22
C PRO A 48 2.86 -10.81 -21.59
N LEU A 49 1.93 -10.12 -22.25
CA LEU A 49 1.25 -8.95 -21.70
C LEU A 49 0.12 -9.40 -20.77
N LEU A 50 -0.02 -8.74 -19.64
CA LEU A 50 -1.20 -8.84 -18.78
C LEU A 50 -2.36 -8.01 -19.34
N ALA A 51 -2.04 -6.86 -19.92
CA ALA A 51 -2.94 -5.95 -20.60
C ALA A 51 -2.14 -5.09 -21.58
N ASP A 52 -2.77 -4.65 -22.66
CA ASP A 52 -2.18 -3.74 -23.64
C ASP A 52 -2.96 -2.43 -23.70
N SER A 53 -2.29 -1.36 -24.13
CA SER A 53 -2.96 -0.10 -24.46
C SER A 53 -3.88 0.46 -23.34
N ILE A 54 -3.47 0.35 -22.08
CA ILE A 54 -4.26 0.83 -20.93
C ILE A 54 -3.69 2.11 -20.31
N THR A 55 -4.53 2.89 -19.64
CA THR A 55 -4.10 4.09 -18.92
C THR A 55 -3.45 3.72 -17.59
N LEU A 56 -2.57 4.59 -17.07
CA LEU A 56 -2.01 4.42 -15.73
C LEU A 56 -3.11 4.29 -14.66
N GLU A 57 -4.16 5.11 -14.76
CA GLU A 57 -5.29 5.07 -13.84
C GLU A 57 -5.98 3.69 -13.84
N ARG A 58 -6.10 3.05 -15.02
CA ARG A 58 -6.64 1.69 -15.13
C ARG A 58 -5.69 0.64 -14.58
N ILE A 59 -4.37 0.81 -14.75
CA ILE A 59 -3.38 -0.06 -14.10
C ILE A 59 -3.57 -0.03 -12.57
N LEU A 60 -3.64 1.15 -11.97
CA LEU A 60 -3.76 1.31 -10.53
C LEU A 60 -5.08 0.73 -9.98
N ARG A 61 -6.18 0.94 -10.71
CA ARG A 61 -7.51 0.49 -10.30
C ARG A 61 -7.73 -1.01 -10.46
N ASP A 62 -7.33 -1.56 -11.61
CA ASP A 62 -7.79 -2.89 -12.05
C ASP A 62 -6.68 -3.96 -11.90
N HIS A 63 -5.41 -3.56 -11.86
CA HIS A 63 -4.28 -4.51 -11.95
C HIS A 63 -3.33 -4.45 -10.76
N LEU A 64 -3.02 -3.27 -10.22
CA LEU A 64 -2.04 -3.11 -9.16
C LEU A 64 -2.66 -3.36 -7.79
N GLU A 65 -2.81 -4.64 -7.44
CA GLU A 65 -3.30 -5.04 -6.12
C GLU A 65 -2.24 -4.76 -5.03
N PRO A 66 -2.50 -3.86 -4.07
CA PRO A 66 -1.49 -3.43 -3.09
C PRO A 66 -1.11 -4.53 -2.10
N CYS A 67 -2.01 -5.47 -1.81
CA CYS A 67 -1.72 -6.59 -0.90
C CYS A 67 -0.80 -7.66 -1.54
N VAL A 68 -0.70 -7.67 -2.88
CA VAL A 68 -0.01 -8.72 -3.64
C VAL A 68 1.26 -8.21 -4.31
N HIS A 69 1.22 -7.00 -4.86
CA HIS A 69 2.36 -6.42 -5.55
C HIS A 69 3.22 -5.62 -4.57
N GLU A 70 4.53 -5.82 -4.63
CA GLU A 70 5.51 -5.14 -3.78
C GLU A 70 6.17 -3.95 -4.50
N ALA A 71 6.17 -3.96 -5.84
CA ALA A 71 6.76 -2.91 -6.65
C ALA A 71 6.00 -2.64 -7.96
N PHE A 72 6.19 -1.44 -8.48
CA PHE A 72 5.66 -1.01 -9.77
C PHE A 72 6.72 -0.22 -10.52
N PHE A 73 6.87 -0.48 -11.82
CA PHE A 73 7.84 0.18 -12.67
C PHE A 73 7.16 0.83 -13.87
N LEU A 74 7.50 2.08 -14.14
CA LEU A 74 7.15 2.76 -15.39
C LEU A 74 8.39 2.81 -16.26
N VAL A 75 8.31 2.21 -17.45
CA VAL A 75 9.39 2.22 -18.43
C VAL A 75 9.01 3.18 -19.55
N ALA A 76 9.94 4.04 -19.95
CA ALA A 76 9.80 4.95 -21.08
C ALA A 76 10.73 4.54 -22.23
N PRO A 77 10.33 3.60 -23.11
CA PRO A 77 11.17 3.18 -24.25
C PRO A 77 11.61 4.30 -25.17
N ALA A 78 10.79 5.36 -25.32
CA ALA A 78 11.12 6.53 -26.13
C ALA A 78 12.18 7.44 -25.49
N ASP A 79 12.47 7.26 -24.20
CA ASP A 79 13.46 8.02 -23.42
C ASP A 79 14.59 7.08 -22.98
N ASP A 80 15.19 6.40 -23.97
CA ASP A 80 16.29 5.43 -23.77
C ASP A 80 16.01 4.37 -22.69
N TYR A 81 14.77 3.88 -22.65
CA TYR A 81 14.30 2.93 -21.63
C TYR A 81 14.42 3.43 -20.18
N GLY A 82 14.34 4.75 -19.96
CA GLY A 82 14.29 5.32 -18.61
C GLY A 82 13.23 4.65 -17.74
N VAL A 83 13.62 4.24 -16.52
CA VAL A 83 12.76 3.51 -15.58
C VAL A 83 12.52 4.34 -14.33
N GLU A 84 11.25 4.55 -14.01
CA GLU A 84 10.82 5.05 -12.71
C GLU A 84 10.33 3.86 -11.87
N ALA A 85 10.96 3.65 -10.71
CA ALA A 85 10.63 2.58 -9.79
C ALA A 85 9.84 3.10 -8.59
N TYR A 86 8.84 2.33 -8.19
CA TYR A 86 7.95 2.65 -7.08
C TYR A 86 7.83 1.44 -6.16
N ARG A 87 7.96 1.67 -4.85
CA ARG A 87 7.53 0.71 -3.82
C ARG A 87 6.01 0.79 -3.70
N VAL A 88 5.36 -0.37 -3.71
CA VAL A 88 3.92 -0.47 -3.46
C VAL A 88 3.70 -0.67 -1.97
N CYS A 89 2.96 0.28 -1.38
CA CYS A 89 2.67 0.33 0.04
C CYS A 89 1.18 0.05 0.26
N TRP A 90 0.85 -1.10 0.86
CA TRP A 90 -0.51 -1.43 1.23
C TRP A 90 -0.92 -0.68 2.50
N LEU A 91 -1.98 0.12 2.45
CA LEU A 91 -2.36 1.02 3.54
C LEU A 91 -3.41 0.43 4.51
N GLU A 92 -3.79 -0.85 4.33
CA GLU A 92 -4.83 -1.51 5.16
C GLU A 92 -4.26 -2.58 6.10
N TRP A 93 -5.06 -3.00 7.08
CA TRP A 93 -4.78 -4.13 8.01
C TRP A 93 -5.75 -5.31 7.83
N GLY A 94 -6.53 -5.33 6.74
CA GLY A 94 -7.51 -6.38 6.43
C GLY A 94 -6.89 -7.67 5.88
N ASP A 95 -7.68 -8.51 5.22
CA ASP A 95 -7.21 -9.71 4.53
C ASP A 95 -7.13 -9.56 3.00
N GLY A 96 -7.41 -8.35 2.49
CA GLY A 96 -7.31 -7.98 1.08
C GLY A 96 -8.54 -8.30 0.22
N ARG A 97 -9.65 -8.78 0.80
CA ARG A 97 -10.82 -9.25 0.03
C ARG A 97 -11.74 -8.17 -0.54
N ASP A 98 -11.68 -6.93 -0.04
CA ASP A 98 -12.62 -5.85 -0.41
C ASP A 98 -11.98 -4.76 -1.28
N GLY A 99 -11.06 -5.14 -2.17
CA GLY A 99 -10.16 -4.19 -2.80
C GLY A 99 -9.15 -3.65 -1.78
N GLY A 100 -8.49 -2.54 -2.09
CA GLY A 100 -7.50 -2.01 -1.15
C GLY A 100 -6.99 -0.63 -1.47
N ARG A 101 -6.74 0.13 -0.41
CA ARG A 101 -5.98 1.37 -0.50
C ARG A 101 -4.49 1.05 -0.57
N GLY A 102 -3.85 1.57 -1.60
CA GLY A 102 -2.40 1.50 -1.80
C GLY A 102 -1.80 2.88 -1.91
N ALA A 103 -0.47 2.94 -1.85
CA ALA A 103 0.30 4.09 -2.28
C ALA A 103 1.52 3.64 -3.08
N LEU A 104 1.88 4.43 -4.08
CA LEU A 104 3.16 4.33 -4.79
C LEU A 104 4.16 5.28 -4.15
N VAL A 105 5.29 4.77 -3.70
CA VAL A 105 6.38 5.59 -3.17
C VAL A 105 7.53 5.57 -4.18
N PRO A 106 7.87 6.70 -4.83
CA PRO A 106 9.02 6.79 -5.72
C PRO A 106 10.28 6.33 -4.99
N THR A 107 10.97 5.32 -5.51
CA THR A 107 12.08 4.68 -4.79
C THR A 107 13.22 4.35 -5.73
N ARG A 108 14.43 4.77 -5.39
CA ARG A 108 15.65 4.31 -6.04
C ARG A 108 16.08 2.97 -5.42
N PRO A 109 16.72 2.06 -6.18
CA PRO A 109 17.19 0.78 -5.63
C PRO A 109 18.08 0.92 -4.37
N ALA A 110 18.91 1.97 -4.33
CA ALA A 110 19.76 2.27 -3.17
C ALA A 110 18.98 2.64 -1.89
N ASP A 111 17.77 3.21 -2.03
CA ASP A 111 16.95 3.72 -0.93
C ASP A 111 15.91 2.69 -0.45
N GLU A 112 15.72 1.60 -1.20
CA GLU A 112 14.65 0.63 -1.00
C GLU A 112 14.64 0.01 0.41
N GLY A 113 15.82 -0.35 0.92
CA GLY A 113 15.94 -0.89 2.28
C GLY A 113 15.43 0.08 3.34
N THR A 114 15.74 1.37 3.19
CA THR A 114 15.33 2.43 4.12
C THR A 114 13.82 2.63 4.09
N ILE A 115 13.22 2.72 2.89
CA ILE A 115 11.78 2.94 2.71
C ILE A 115 10.99 1.73 3.23
N ARG A 116 11.44 0.51 2.90
CA ARG A 116 10.80 -0.73 3.36
C ARG A 116 10.80 -0.84 4.88
N VAL A 117 11.92 -0.52 5.53
CA VAL A 117 12.03 -0.53 7.00
C VAL A 117 11.14 0.52 7.63
N TRP A 118 11.19 1.77 7.14
CA TRP A 118 10.37 2.87 7.64
C TRP A 118 8.87 2.54 7.54
N PHE A 119 8.42 2.08 6.37
CA PHE A 119 7.01 1.78 6.14
C PHE A 119 6.54 0.64 7.03
N ARG A 120 7.32 -0.45 7.10
CA ARG A 120 7.01 -1.60 7.95
C ARG A 120 6.94 -1.22 9.42
N ALA A 121 7.93 -0.47 9.93
CA ALA A 121 7.95 -0.03 11.32
C ALA A 121 6.74 0.84 11.67
N THR A 122 6.41 1.80 10.80
CA THR A 122 5.25 2.69 10.98
C THR A 122 3.94 1.90 10.97
N LYS A 123 3.78 1.00 10.00
CA LYS A 123 2.57 0.17 9.87
C LYS A 123 2.40 -0.82 11.02
N THR A 124 3.49 -1.40 11.52
CA THR A 124 3.46 -2.27 12.70
C THR A 124 3.05 -1.50 13.94
N ALA A 125 3.67 -0.35 14.22
CA ALA A 125 3.32 0.46 15.40
C ALA A 125 1.84 0.91 15.36
N LEU A 126 1.33 1.30 14.20
CA LEU A 126 -0.10 1.62 14.03
C LEU A 126 -0.99 0.39 14.23
N GLY A 127 -0.54 -0.79 13.80
CA GLY A 127 -1.22 -2.06 14.07
C GLY A 127 -1.37 -2.31 15.56
N ASP A 128 -0.30 -2.14 16.33
CA ASP A 128 -0.34 -2.30 17.80
C ASP A 128 -1.33 -1.32 18.44
N VAL A 129 -1.35 -0.05 17.97
CA VAL A 129 -2.28 0.98 18.45
C VAL A 129 -3.75 0.65 18.11
N ILE A 130 -4.00 0.08 16.93
CA ILE A 130 -5.33 -0.45 16.55
C ILE A 130 -5.73 -1.60 17.48
N GLU A 131 -4.85 -2.56 17.72
CA GLU A 131 -5.12 -3.72 18.57
C GLU A 131 -5.41 -3.32 20.03
N MET A 132 -4.77 -2.26 20.51
CA MET A 132 -5.07 -1.66 21.82
C MET A 132 -6.39 -0.87 21.86
N GLY A 133 -7.08 -0.69 20.72
CA GLY A 133 -8.33 0.07 20.62
C GLY A 133 -8.15 1.59 20.75
N ALA A 134 -6.91 2.08 20.72
CA ALA A 134 -6.61 3.51 20.88
C ALA A 134 -6.84 4.32 19.59
N LEU A 135 -6.86 3.66 18.43
CA LEU A 135 -7.26 4.24 17.15
C LEU A 135 -8.11 3.25 16.35
N SER A 136 -9.15 3.75 15.69
CA SER A 136 -9.82 2.99 14.65
C SER A 136 -8.90 2.75 13.44
N ARG A 137 -9.15 1.66 12.70
CA ARG A 137 -8.43 1.32 11.46
C ARG A 137 -8.48 2.45 10.42
N ARG A 138 -9.63 3.12 10.30
CA ARG A 138 -9.81 4.25 9.37
C ARG A 138 -8.91 5.43 9.73
N THR A 139 -8.81 5.77 11.01
CA THR A 139 -7.94 6.85 11.48
C THR A 139 -6.47 6.50 11.28
N ALA A 140 -6.07 5.26 11.60
CA ALA A 140 -4.71 4.79 11.36
C ALA A 140 -4.34 4.76 9.87
N GLN A 141 -5.26 4.36 9.00
CA GLN A 141 -5.09 4.42 7.54
C GLN A 141 -4.89 5.84 7.04
N ALA A 142 -5.78 6.77 7.44
CA ALA A 142 -5.68 8.17 7.05
C ALA A 142 -4.35 8.80 7.53
N TYR A 143 -3.92 8.45 8.75
CA TYR A 143 -2.62 8.85 9.26
C TYR A 143 -1.48 8.28 8.41
N LEU A 144 -1.49 6.97 8.14
CA LEU A 144 -0.43 6.34 7.34
C LEU A 144 -0.36 6.93 5.92
N GLU A 145 -1.50 7.18 5.28
CA GLU A 145 -1.58 7.83 3.98
C GLU A 145 -0.95 9.23 4.02
N ALA A 146 -1.29 10.06 5.00
CA ALA A 146 -0.71 11.38 5.17
C ALA A 146 0.81 11.32 5.33
N ARG A 147 1.33 10.39 6.14
CA ARG A 147 2.77 10.21 6.35
C ARG A 147 3.50 9.77 5.09
N VAL A 148 2.88 8.89 4.30
CA VAL A 148 3.42 8.48 3.00
C VAL A 148 3.48 9.65 2.01
N CYS A 149 2.44 10.49 1.98
CA CYS A 149 2.43 11.67 1.11
C CYS A 149 3.46 12.72 1.55
N GLU A 150 3.50 13.06 2.83
CA GLU A 150 4.32 14.15 3.36
C GLU A 150 5.81 13.82 3.47
N GLU A 151 6.17 12.57 3.79
CA GLU A 151 7.58 12.21 4.01
C GLU A 151 8.25 11.54 2.82
N ARG A 152 7.46 10.96 1.92
CA ARG A 152 7.95 10.05 0.88
C ARG A 152 7.43 10.38 -0.51
N ASP A 153 6.77 11.53 -0.69
CA ASP A 153 6.15 11.95 -1.95
C ASP A 153 5.23 10.86 -2.53
N GLY A 154 4.58 10.10 -1.65
CA GLY A 154 3.79 8.95 -2.04
C GLY A 154 2.48 9.35 -2.72
N ILE A 155 2.05 8.53 -3.68
CA ILE A 155 0.85 8.75 -4.49
C ILE A 155 -0.20 7.70 -4.09
N PRO A 156 -1.23 8.06 -3.30
CA PRO A 156 -2.27 7.13 -2.90
C PRO A 156 -3.19 6.75 -4.08
N TYR A 157 -3.68 5.52 -4.07
CA TYR A 157 -4.62 5.00 -5.07
C TYR A 157 -5.57 3.97 -4.45
N THR A 158 -6.70 3.74 -5.10
CA THR A 158 -7.65 2.70 -4.71
C THR A 158 -7.69 1.60 -5.77
N TYR A 159 -7.49 0.36 -5.32
CA TYR A 159 -7.61 -0.86 -6.13
C TYR A 159 -8.95 -1.53 -5.89
N GLY A 160 -9.58 -2.03 -6.96
CA GLY A 160 -10.78 -2.88 -6.88
C GLY A 160 -12.10 -2.17 -6.59
N GLU A 161 -12.12 -0.84 -6.48
CA GLU A 161 -13.36 -0.08 -6.31
C GLU A 161 -14.17 -0.11 -7.62
N SER A 162 -15.18 -0.98 -7.67
CA SER A 162 -16.25 -0.86 -8.64
C SER A 162 -17.08 0.37 -8.25
N PRO A 163 -17.41 1.29 -9.18
CA PRO A 163 -18.28 2.42 -8.86
C PRO A 163 -19.68 1.88 -8.51
N GLY A 164 -19.96 1.69 -7.21
CA GLY A 164 -21.29 1.29 -6.71
C GLY A 164 -21.36 0.21 -5.62
N GLY A 165 -20.24 -0.26 -5.06
CA GLY A 165 -20.27 -1.23 -3.95
C GLY A 165 -20.35 -0.56 -2.58
N GLU A 166 -21.54 -0.41 -1.99
CA GLU A 166 -21.69 -0.04 -0.57
C GLU A 166 -21.13 -1.17 0.32
N THR A 167 -19.91 -0.99 0.84
CA THR A 167 -19.41 -1.82 1.94
C THR A 167 -19.85 -1.18 3.25
N THR A 168 -20.81 -1.79 3.94
CA THR A 168 -21.19 -1.35 5.30
C THR A 168 -20.15 -1.85 6.30
N TYR A 169 -18.98 -1.20 6.34
CA TYR A 169 -18.05 -1.33 7.45
C TYR A 169 -18.56 -0.48 8.62
N THR A 170 -18.93 -1.11 9.73
CA THR A 170 -19.22 -0.40 10.98
C THR A 170 -17.92 -0.21 11.76
N PRO A 171 -17.36 1.01 11.87
CA PRO A 171 -16.12 1.23 12.60
C PRO A 171 -16.34 0.99 14.09
N THR A 172 -15.38 0.35 14.75
CA THR A 172 -15.26 0.44 16.21
C THR A 172 -15.05 1.92 16.56
N PRO A 173 -15.90 2.51 17.42
CA PRO A 173 -15.74 3.90 17.83
C PRO A 173 -14.41 4.08 18.59
N ASP A 174 -13.77 5.23 18.40
CA ASP A 174 -12.55 5.58 19.11
C ASP A 174 -12.85 5.74 20.61
N HIS A 175 -12.05 5.11 21.47
CA HIS A 175 -12.10 5.32 22.92
C HIS A 175 -10.88 6.11 23.36
N TRP A 176 -11.09 7.35 23.82
CA TRP A 176 -10.00 8.15 24.36
C TRP A 176 -9.68 7.66 25.77
N PHE A 177 -8.40 7.55 26.15
CA PHE A 177 -7.96 7.06 27.47
C PHE A 177 -8.55 7.83 28.68
N ALA A 178 -9.18 8.99 28.47
CA ALA A 178 -9.89 9.73 29.52
C ALA A 178 -11.28 9.12 29.84
N ASP A 179 -11.92 8.45 28.87
CA ASP A 179 -13.27 7.91 29.01
C ASP A 179 -13.30 6.64 29.87
N ALA A 180 -12.20 5.86 29.88
CA ALA A 180 -12.05 4.67 30.72
C ALA A 180 -11.97 4.94 32.23
N ARG A 181 -11.79 6.21 32.65
CA ARG A 181 -11.80 6.59 34.08
C ARG A 181 -13.21 6.86 34.61
N ARG A 182 -14.18 7.24 33.77
CA ARG A 182 -15.55 7.54 34.23
C ARG A 182 -16.36 6.28 34.51
N GLU A 183 -16.14 5.20 33.78
CA GLU A 183 -16.88 3.94 34.00
C GLU A 183 -16.48 3.20 35.29
N ARG A 184 -15.35 3.58 35.90
CA ARG A 184 -14.84 2.92 37.11
C ARG A 184 -15.22 3.63 38.42
N ASP A 185 -15.75 4.85 38.34
CA ASP A 185 -16.11 5.66 39.51
C ASP A 185 -17.61 5.57 39.89
N GLU A 186 -18.45 4.88 39.11
CA GLU A 186 -19.89 4.73 39.41
C GLU A 186 -20.26 3.42 40.16
N SER A 187 -19.29 2.59 40.54
CA SER A 187 -19.56 1.27 41.17
C SER A 187 -19.02 1.12 42.60
N THR A 188 -19.08 2.15 43.44
CA THR A 188 -18.86 1.97 44.90
C THR A 188 -19.71 2.95 45.70
N ASP A 189 -21.00 2.66 45.79
CA ASP A 189 -21.84 3.02 46.92
C ASP A 189 -22.69 1.79 47.26
N GLU A 190 -22.09 0.84 47.99
CA GLU A 190 -22.85 -0.13 48.78
C GLU A 190 -22.52 0.13 50.25
N GLU A 191 -23.52 0.68 50.95
CA GLU A 191 -23.60 0.86 52.40
C GLU A 191 -23.17 -0.43 53.14
N LEU A 192 -22.15 -0.30 53.97
CA LEU A 192 -21.84 -1.29 55.00
C LEU A 192 -22.53 -0.90 56.29
N ASP A 193 -23.78 -1.35 56.46
CA ASP A 193 -24.43 -1.45 57.76
C ASP A 193 -23.80 -2.63 58.53
N PHE A 194 -23.13 -2.32 59.64
CA PHE A 194 -22.73 -3.30 60.65
C PHE A 194 -23.56 -3.03 61.93
N GLU A 195 -24.56 -3.87 62.19
CA GLU A 195 -25.17 -4.00 63.51
C GLU A 195 -24.47 -5.12 64.32
N GLU A 196 -24.01 -4.70 65.51
CA GLU A 196 -23.62 -5.39 66.77
C GLU A 196 -22.83 -6.71 66.78
#